data_AF-A0A3D9B173-F1
#
_entry.id   AF-A0A3D9B173-F1
#
_cell.length_a   1.000
_cell.length_b   1.000
_cell.length_c   1.000
_cell.angle_alpha   90.00
_cell.angle_beta   90.00
_cell.angle_gamma   90.00
#
_symmetry.space_group_name_H-M   'P 1'
#
loop_
_entity.id
_entity.type
_entity.pdbx_description
1 polymer ?
#
loop_
_entity_poly.entity_id
_entity_poly.type
_entity_poly.pdbx_seq_one_letter_code
_entity_poly.pdbx_strand_id
1 'polypeptide(L)'
;MKNLFISTVLLVGLSMNAYGQKRPPAPPHPSKNELISSKSRELDRRYKAEKKAIMNHPLATKKMKQDQLRALNEKYQSQKRLLRKM
;
A
#
# COMPACT_ATOMS: atom_id res chain seq x y z
N MET A 1 55.57 11.54 20.45
CA MET A 1 54.75 10.34 20.80
C MET A 1 53.37 10.66 21.38
N LYS A 2 52.86 11.91 21.32
CA LYS A 2 51.54 12.28 21.89
C LYS A 2 50.40 12.18 20.85
N ASN A 3 50.74 12.36 19.57
CA ASN A 3 49.78 12.42 18.47
C ASN A 3 49.19 11.05 18.08
N LEU A 4 49.90 9.95 18.38
CA LEU A 4 49.41 8.59 18.11
C LEU A 4 48.29 8.20 19.07
N PHE A 5 48.32 8.70 20.31
CA PHE A 5 47.29 8.41 21.31
C PHE A 5 45.95 9.01 20.91
N ILE A 6 45.97 10.24 20.37
CA ILE A 6 44.78 10.94 19.89
C ILE A 6 44.17 10.22 18.68
N SER A 7 45.00 9.74 17.74
CA SER A 7 44.50 8.99 16.59
C SER A 7 43.89 7.64 16.98
N THR A 8 44.44 6.95 17.97
CA THR A 8 43.90 5.66 18.44
C THR A 8 42.59 5.86 19.20
N VAL A 9 42.48 6.89 20.03
CA VAL A 9 41.23 7.24 20.73
C VAL A 9 40.14 7.67 19.74
N LEU A 10 40.48 8.42 18.69
CA LEU A 10 39.54 8.76 17.62
C LEU A 10 39.08 7.53 16.82
N LEU A 11 39.99 6.65 16.43
CA LEU A 11 39.66 5.42 15.68
C LEU A 11 38.81 4.45 16.50
N VAL A 12 39.12 4.27 17.79
CA VAL A 12 38.33 3.42 18.70
C VAL A 12 36.99 4.08 19.04
N GLY A 13 36.96 5.40 19.25
CA GLY A 13 35.73 6.15 19.48
C GLY A 13 34.78 6.13 18.28
N LEU A 14 35.29 6.24 17.05
CA LEU A 14 34.46 6.15 15.83
C LEU A 14 33.96 4.73 15.57
N SER A 15 34.77 3.69 15.80
CA SER A 15 34.35 2.31 15.53
C SER A 15 33.20 1.88 16.45
N MET A 16 33.21 2.28 17.73
CA MET A 16 32.12 1.96 18.68
C MET A 16 30.77 2.58 18.29
N ASN A 17 30.76 3.74 17.62
CA ASN A 17 29.53 4.40 17.18
C ASN A 17 28.85 3.67 15.99
N ALA A 18 29.63 3.03 15.11
CA ALA A 18 29.09 2.29 13.96
C ALA A 18 28.46 0.95 14.36
N TYR A 19 29.02 0.25 15.34
CA TYR A 19 28.48 -1.04 15.83
C TYR A 19 27.33 -0.87 16.84
N GLY A 20 27.21 0.29 17.48
CA GLY A 20 26.13 0.62 18.41
C GLY A 20 24.85 1.16 17.76
N GLN A 21 24.89 1.47 16.46
CA GLN A 21 23.70 1.85 15.70
C GLN A 21 22.78 0.63 15.53
N LYS A 22 21.94 0.38 16.53
CA LYS A 22 20.77 -0.50 16.39
C LYS A 22 20.03 -0.06 15.14
N ARG A 23 19.95 -0.93 14.12
CA ARG A 23 19.09 -0.70 12.96
C ARG A 23 17.73 -0.23 13.51
N PRO A 24 17.18 0.90 13.03
CA PRO A 24 15.84 1.27 13.42
C PRO A 24 14.94 0.06 13.17
N PRO A 25 14.03 -0.28 14.10
CA PRO A 25 13.13 -1.41 13.90
C PRO A 25 12.47 -1.25 12.53
N ALA A 26 12.45 -2.34 11.76
CA ALA A 26 11.81 -2.33 10.44
C ALA A 26 10.41 -1.71 10.60
N PRO A 27 10.00 -0.79 9.71
CA PRO A 27 8.70 -0.15 9.83
C PRO A 27 7.62 -1.22 9.95
N PRO A 28 6.57 -1.01 10.76
CA PRO A 28 5.55 -2.02 10.95
C PRO A 28 4.93 -2.35 9.60
N HIS A 29 5.29 -3.51 9.05
CA HIS A 29 4.72 -3.99 7.82
C HIS A 29 3.28 -4.40 8.14
N PRO A 30 2.29 -3.94 7.35
CA PRO A 30 0.91 -4.31 7.60
C PRO A 30 0.76 -5.82 7.52
N SER A 31 0.02 -6.37 8.47
CA SER A 31 -0.32 -7.79 8.46
C SER A 31 -1.12 -8.13 7.19
N LYS A 32 -1.09 -9.41 6.79
CA LYS A 32 -1.87 -9.90 5.63
C LYS A 32 -3.34 -9.48 5.72
N ASN A 33 -3.93 -9.54 6.92
CA ASN A 33 -5.31 -9.15 7.17
C ASN A 33 -5.53 -7.63 6.99
N GLU A 34 -4.61 -6.79 7.45
CA GLU A 34 -4.69 -5.35 7.24
C GLU A 34 -4.61 -4.99 5.76
N LEU A 35 -3.73 -5.66 5.00
CA LEU A 35 -3.61 -5.52 3.55
C LEU A 35 -4.88 -5.93 2.80
N ILE A 36 -5.49 -7.06 3.18
CA ILE A 36 -6.75 -7.50 2.58
C ILE A 36 -7.87 -6.48 2.90
N SER A 37 -7.92 -5.98 4.14
CA SER A 37 -8.95 -5.01 4.54
C SER A 37 -8.76 -3.63 3.91
N SER A 38 -7.52 -3.20 3.67
CA SER A 38 -7.25 -1.92 3.00
C SER A 38 -7.63 -2.03 1.52
N LYS A 39 -7.28 -3.15 0.88
CA LYS A 39 -7.59 -3.43 -0.51
C LYS A 39 -9.09 -3.62 -0.75
N SER A 40 -9.81 -4.26 0.17
CA SER A 40 -11.28 -4.38 0.07
C SER A 40 -11.97 -3.01 0.17
N ARG A 41 -11.52 -2.16 1.10
CA ARG A 41 -12.02 -0.77 1.22
C ARG A 41 -11.73 0.07 -0.01
N GLU A 42 -10.54 -0.07 -0.60
CA GLU A 42 -10.19 0.62 -1.83
C GLU A 42 -11.05 0.16 -3.01
N LEU A 43 -11.27 -1.16 -3.13
CA LEU A 43 -12.12 -1.75 -4.15
C LEU A 43 -13.55 -1.21 -4.07
N ASP A 44 -14.13 -1.14 -2.87
CA ASP A 44 -15.46 -0.57 -2.65
C ASP A 44 -15.53 0.92 -3.03
N ARG A 45 -14.48 1.70 -2.73
CA ARG A 45 -14.40 3.12 -3.14
C ARG A 45 -14.38 3.27 -4.65
N ARG A 46 -13.54 2.49 -5.34
CA ARG A 46 -13.44 2.49 -6.81
C ARG A 46 -14.77 2.12 -7.46
N TYR A 47 -15.42 1.06 -6.96
CA TYR A 47 -16.74 0.65 -7.44
C TYR A 47 -17.79 1.77 -7.32
N LYS A 48 -17.86 2.44 -6.16
CA LYS A 48 -18.81 3.55 -5.96
C LYS A 48 -18.51 4.74 -6.87
N ALA A 49 -17.24 5.08 -7.06
CA ALA A 49 -16.83 6.17 -7.94
C ALA A 49 -17.19 5.87 -9.40
N GLU A 50 -16.88 4.67 -9.88
CA GLU A 50 -17.15 4.24 -11.26
C GLU A 50 -18.65 4.11 -11.53
N LYS A 51 -19.41 3.56 -10.58
CA LYS A 51 -20.88 3.53 -10.64
C LYS A 51 -21.47 4.94 -10.77
N LYS A 52 -20.98 5.89 -9.97
CA LYS A 52 -21.43 7.29 -10.04
C LYS A 52 -21.11 7.92 -11.40
N ALA A 53 -19.91 7.67 -11.94
CA ALA A 53 -19.49 8.15 -13.25
C ALA A 53 -20.39 7.61 -14.38
N ILE A 54 -20.71 6.31 -14.37
CA ILE A 54 -21.63 5.69 -15.34
C ILE A 54 -23.01 6.33 -15.27
N MET A 55 -23.56 6.51 -14.07
CA MET A 55 -24.89 7.10 -13.89
C MET A 55 -24.94 8.54 -14.37
N ASN A 56 -23.91 9.33 -14.06
CA ASN A 56 -23.81 10.74 -14.43
C ASN A 56 -23.34 10.97 -15.87
N HIS A 57 -23.12 9.91 -16.66
CA HIS A 57 -22.60 10.07 -18.02
C HIS A 57 -23.60 10.84 -18.91
N PRO A 58 -23.20 11.98 -19.50
CA PRO A 58 -24.13 12.90 -20.16
C PRO A 58 -24.62 12.39 -21.52
N LEU A 59 -23.80 11.63 -22.24
CA LEU A 59 -24.09 11.18 -23.61
C LEU A 59 -24.43 9.69 -23.72
N ALA A 60 -24.52 8.96 -22.60
CA ALA A 60 -24.74 7.52 -22.65
C ALA A 60 -26.23 7.21 -22.62
N THR A 61 -26.66 6.33 -23.53
CA THR A 61 -28.03 5.82 -23.54
C THR A 61 -28.29 4.96 -22.30
N LYS A 62 -29.58 4.76 -21.95
CA LYS A 62 -29.97 3.91 -20.82
C LYS A 62 -29.41 2.50 -20.93
N LYS A 63 -29.45 1.91 -22.14
CA LYS A 63 -28.92 0.57 -22.41
C LYS A 63 -27.41 0.49 -22.17
N MET A 64 -26.66 1.47 -22.69
CA MET A 64 -25.21 1.54 -22.47
C MET A 64 -24.85 1.65 -20.98
N LYS A 65 -25.56 2.50 -20.22
CA LYS A 65 -25.36 2.60 -18.77
C LYS A 65 -25.63 1.28 -18.06
N GLN A 66 -26.69 0.58 -18.46
CA GLN A 66 -27.04 -0.72 -17.89
C GLN A 66 -25.97 -1.80 -18.19
N ASP A 67 -25.47 -1.84 -19.42
CA ASP A 67 -24.41 -2.77 -19.82
C ASP A 67 -23.10 -2.48 -19.06
N GLN A 68 -22.74 -1.20 -18.91
CA GLN A 68 -21.59 -0.78 -18.12
C GLN A 68 -21.73 -1.13 -16.63
N LEU A 69 -22.93 -0.93 -16.05
CA LEU A 69 -23.21 -1.33 -14.67
C LEU A 69 -23.10 -2.84 -14.47
N ARG A 70 -23.57 -3.63 -15.44
CA ARG A 70 -23.45 -5.09 -15.41
C ARG A 70 -21.99 -5.53 -15.43
N ALA A 71 -21.20 -5.01 -16.37
CA ALA A 71 -19.77 -5.28 -16.46
C ALA A 71 -19.01 -4.87 -15.19
N LEU A 72 -19.35 -3.69 -14.63
CA LEU A 72 -18.78 -3.21 -13.37
C LEU A 72 -19.11 -4.15 -12.19
N ASN A 73 -20.35 -4.63 -12.09
CA ASN A 73 -20.76 -5.56 -11.04
C ASN A 73 -20.05 -6.91 -11.16
N GLU A 74 -19.91 -7.45 -12.37
CA GLU A 74 -19.21 -8.72 -12.63
C GLU A 74 -17.73 -8.61 -12.23
N LYS A 75 -17.05 -7.52 -12.64
CA LYS A 75 -15.67 -7.21 -12.25
C LYS A 75 -15.52 -7.09 -10.73
N TYR A 76 -16.41 -6.34 -10.07
CA TYR A 76 -16.44 -6.18 -8.62
C TYR A 76 -16.54 -7.53 -7.89
N GLN A 77 -17.48 -8.38 -8.31
CA GLN A 77 -17.68 -9.70 -7.71
C GLN A 77 -16.47 -10.62 -7.93
N SER A 78 -15.89 -10.61 -9.12
CA SER A 78 -14.67 -11.38 -9.41
C SER A 78 -13.52 -10.97 -8.49
N GLN A 79 -13.26 -9.67 -8.36
CA GLN A 79 -12.18 -9.16 -7.50
C GLN A 79 -12.44 -9.44 -6.02
N LYS A 80 -13.69 -9.35 -5.55
CA LYS A 80 -14.06 -9.69 -4.18
C LYS A 80 -13.87 -11.18 -3.86
N ARG A 81 -14.18 -12.06 -4.82
CA ARG A 81 -13.90 -13.50 -4.71
C ARG A 81 -12.41 -13.77 -4.67
N LEU A 82 -11.60 -13.06 -5.46
CA LEU A 82 -10.15 -13.19 -5.45
C LEU A 82 -9.56 -12.73 -4.11
N LEU A 83 -10.02 -11.61 -3.56
CA LEU A 83 -9.60 -11.14 -2.23
C LEU A 83 -9.94 -12.11 -1.10
N ARG A 84 -11.05 -12.86 -1.22
CA ARG A 84 -11.43 -13.90 -0.26
C ARG A 84 -10.56 -15.16 -0.34
N LYS A 85 -9.88 -15.38 -1.47
CA LYS A 85 -8.98 -16.52 -1.68
C LYS A 85 -7.53 -16.22 -1.30
N MET A 86 -7.21 -14.96 -1.01
CA MET A 86 -5.90 -14.50 -0.51
C MET A 86 -5.85 -14.63 1.02
#